data_AF-A0A1B1JZG4-F1
#
_entry.id   AF-A0A1B1JZG4-F1
#
_cell.length_a   1.000
_cell.length_b   1.000
_cell.length_c   1.000
_cell.angle_alpha   90.00
_cell.angle_beta   90.00
_cell.angle_gamma   90.00
#
_symmetry.space_group_name_H-M   'P 1'
#
loop_
_entity.id
_entity.type
_entity.pdbx_description
1 polymer ?
#
loop_
_entity_poly.entity_id
_entity_poly.type
_entity_poly.pdbx_seq_one_letter_code
_entity_poly.pdbx_strand_id
1 'polypeptide(L)'
;MFPARSPLGGQFVTLGSLSPTPPVVDDECMQLNSCRSAVLDAVESLPALERETLALVYYRGMSCDEVADTMQISVATVRDRLHEGARRLLAGVGDL
;
A
#
# COMPACT_ATOMS: atom_id res chain seq x y z
N MET A 1 -22.16 -7.71 46.49
CA MET A 1 -22.94 -6.63 45.86
C MET A 1 -21.98 -5.63 45.23
N PHE A 2 -21.69 -5.82 43.93
CA PHE A 2 -21.07 -4.88 42.99
C PHE A 2 -21.61 -5.27 41.59
N PRO A 3 -21.98 -4.32 40.73
CA PRO A 3 -22.77 -4.59 39.53
C PRO A 3 -21.95 -5.15 38.36
N ALA A 4 -22.65 -5.88 37.49
CA ALA A 4 -22.19 -6.51 36.27
C ALA A 4 -21.49 -5.53 35.30
N ARG A 5 -20.29 -5.90 34.84
CA ARG A 5 -19.69 -5.37 33.60
C ARG A 5 -19.65 -6.50 32.59
N SER A 6 -20.47 -6.36 31.56
CA SER A 6 -20.53 -7.21 30.38
C SER A 6 -19.14 -7.39 29.75
N PRO A 7 -18.81 -8.57 29.23
CA PRO A 7 -17.68 -8.73 28.33
C PRO A 7 -18.10 -8.19 26.95
N LEU A 8 -17.54 -7.04 26.57
CA LEU A 8 -17.38 -6.70 25.14
C LEU A 8 -16.50 -7.82 24.58
N GLY A 9 -17.03 -8.81 23.88
CA GLY A 9 -17.72 -8.62 22.61
C GLY A 9 -16.65 -8.68 21.53
N GLY A 10 -15.98 -9.84 21.46
CA GLY A 10 -14.95 -10.11 20.47
C GLY A 10 -15.54 -10.04 19.07
N GLN A 11 -14.90 -9.28 18.20
CA GLN A 11 -15.01 -9.45 16.77
C GLN A 11 -13.61 -9.78 16.27
N PHE A 12 -13.25 -11.06 16.35
CA PHE A 12 -12.16 -11.58 15.54
C PHE A 12 -12.69 -11.64 14.11
N VAL A 13 -12.13 -10.84 13.23
CA VAL A 13 -12.45 -10.95 11.80
C VAL A 13 -11.69 -12.18 11.31
N THR A 14 -12.42 -13.26 11.07
CA THR A 14 -11.91 -14.49 10.45
C THR A 14 -11.33 -14.14 9.07
N LEU A 15 -10.02 -14.32 8.90
CA LEU A 15 -9.37 -14.41 7.60
C LEU A 15 -9.84 -15.71 6.92
N GLY A 16 -10.98 -15.65 6.25
CA GLY A 16 -11.58 -16.81 5.62
C GLY A 16 -12.59 -16.40 4.55
N SER A 17 -12.18 -16.57 3.29
CA SER A 17 -12.95 -16.40 2.05
C SER A 17 -12.78 -15.04 1.34
N LEU A 18 -11.64 -14.88 0.67
CA LEU A 18 -11.60 -14.16 -0.61
C LEU A 18 -12.33 -15.03 -1.64
N SER A 19 -13.66 -14.96 -1.64
CA SER A 19 -14.43 -15.39 -2.81
C SER A 19 -14.42 -14.23 -3.80
N PRO A 20 -13.90 -14.39 -5.03
CA PRO A 20 -13.99 -13.35 -6.05
C PRO A 20 -15.45 -13.30 -6.54
N THR A 21 -16.23 -12.33 -6.06
CA THR A 21 -17.53 -12.05 -6.67
C THR A 21 -17.30 -11.42 -8.05
N PRO A 22 -17.86 -11.98 -9.13
CA PRO A 22 -17.73 -11.44 -10.47
C PRO A 22 -18.40 -10.05 -10.58
N PRO A 23 -17.95 -9.23 -11.54
CA PRO A 23 -18.11 -7.78 -11.51
C PRO A 23 -19.53 -7.34 -11.85
N VAL A 24 -20.12 -6.52 -10.98
CA VAL A 24 -21.17 -5.59 -11.38
C VAL A 24 -20.52 -4.51 -12.25
N VAL A 25 -20.91 -4.48 -13.53
CA VAL A 25 -20.36 -3.60 -14.56
C VAL A 25 -21.12 -2.28 -14.57
N ASP A 26 -20.78 -1.40 -13.64
CA ASP A 26 -21.01 0.05 -13.77
C ASP A 26 -19.80 0.65 -14.51
N ASP A 27 -20.00 1.55 -15.48
CA ASP A 27 -18.92 2.17 -16.27
C ASP A 27 -17.86 2.83 -15.37
N GLU A 28 -18.31 3.45 -14.27
CA GLU A 28 -17.48 4.00 -13.20
C GLU A 28 -16.67 2.93 -12.45
N CYS A 29 -17.26 1.76 -12.19
CA CYS A 29 -16.56 0.63 -11.57
C CYS A 29 -15.54 0.00 -12.53
N MET A 30 -15.82 -0.03 -13.84
CA MET A 30 -14.88 -0.52 -14.85
C MET A 30 -13.69 0.45 -15.01
N GLN A 31 -13.94 1.76 -14.99
CA GLN A 31 -12.89 2.78 -14.98
C GLN A 31 -12.04 2.72 -13.70
N LEU A 32 -12.67 2.63 -12.51
CA LEU A 32 -11.95 2.47 -11.24
C LEU A 32 -11.10 1.20 -11.22
N ASN A 33 -11.63 0.08 -11.71
CA ASN A 33 -10.88 -1.17 -11.77
C ASN A 33 -9.70 -1.07 -12.75
N SER A 34 -9.87 -0.36 -13.87
CA SER A 34 -8.81 -0.15 -14.86
C SER A 34 -7.71 0.75 -14.32
N CYS A 35 -8.06 1.88 -13.68
CA CYS A 35 -7.12 2.76 -12.99
C CYS A 35 -6.38 2.00 -11.88
N ARG A 36 -7.10 1.16 -11.10
CA ARG A 36 -6.51 0.35 -10.05
C ARG A 36 -5.50 -0.65 -10.60
N SER A 37 -5.82 -1.33 -11.71
CA SER A 37 -4.89 -2.27 -12.35
C SER A 37 -3.63 -1.56 -12.80
N ALA A 38 -3.75 -0.41 -13.49
CA ALA A 38 -2.60 0.35 -13.97
C ALA A 38 -1.70 0.88 -12.84
N VAL A 39 -2.28 1.30 -11.72
CA VAL A 39 -1.51 1.65 -10.52
C VAL A 39 -0.78 0.44 -9.95
N LEU A 40 -1.43 -0.72 -9.86
CA LEU A 40 -0.80 -1.95 -9.37
C LEU A 40 0.32 -2.41 -10.30
N ASP A 41 0.12 -2.38 -11.61
CA ASP A 41 1.13 -2.71 -12.61
C ASP A 41 2.31 -1.74 -12.55
N ALA A 42 2.06 -0.44 -12.37
CA ALA A 42 3.10 0.56 -12.17
C ALA A 42 3.88 0.31 -10.86
N VAL A 43 3.19 -0.09 -9.78
CA VAL A 43 3.83 -0.48 -8.51
C VAL A 43 4.66 -1.76 -8.67
N GLU A 44 4.18 -2.76 -9.40
CA GLU A 44 4.89 -4.02 -9.65
C GLU A 44 6.09 -3.85 -10.59
N SER A 45 6.02 -2.89 -11.53
CA SER A 45 7.14 -2.56 -12.42
C SER A 45 8.33 -1.89 -11.71
N LEU A 46 8.13 -1.41 -10.47
CA LEU A 46 9.20 -0.80 -9.68
C LEU A 46 10.22 -1.84 -9.19
N PRO A 47 11.50 -1.48 -9.17
CA PRO A 47 12.52 -2.23 -8.46
C PRO A 47 12.11 -2.51 -7.01
N ALA A 48 12.33 -3.76 -6.56
CA ALA A 48 11.92 -4.22 -5.24
C ALA A 48 12.38 -3.29 -4.10
N LEU A 49 13.59 -2.74 -4.20
CA LEU A 49 14.17 -1.84 -3.20
C LEU A 49 13.44 -0.49 -3.11
N GLU A 50 12.98 0.06 -4.22
CA GLU A 50 12.26 1.34 -4.27
C GLU A 50 10.83 1.17 -3.78
N ARG A 51 10.17 0.09 -4.23
CA ARG A 51 8.85 -0.33 -3.76
C ARG A 51 8.84 -0.56 -2.25
N GLU A 52 9.87 -1.21 -1.70
CA GLU A 52 9.98 -1.46 -0.28
C GLU A 52 10.20 -0.16 0.51
N THR A 53 11.06 0.74 0.01
CA THR A 53 11.27 2.08 0.60
C THR A 53 9.96 2.87 0.64
N LEU A 54 9.23 2.91 -0.49
CA LEU A 54 7.92 3.53 -0.60
C LEU A 54 6.92 2.88 0.36
N ALA A 55 6.94 1.56 0.50
CA ALA A 55 6.02 0.86 1.38
C ALA A 55 6.25 1.18 2.86
N LEU A 56 7.50 1.30 3.30
CA LEU A 56 7.81 1.71 4.66
C LEU A 56 7.32 3.14 4.96
N VAL A 57 7.47 4.05 4.00
CA VAL A 57 7.00 5.44 4.18
C VAL A 57 5.48 5.55 4.09
N TYR A 58 4.86 5.00 3.04
CA TYR A 58 3.43 5.19 2.78
C TYR A 58 2.51 4.22 3.51
N TYR A 59 2.89 2.94 3.68
CA TYR A 59 2.07 1.97 4.40
C TYR A 59 2.37 1.91 5.90
N ARG A 60 3.63 2.14 6.32
CA ARG A 60 4.00 2.16 7.74
C ARG A 60 4.11 3.57 8.34
N GLY A 61 4.09 4.63 7.54
CA GLY A 61 4.20 6.01 8.02
C GLY A 61 5.58 6.36 8.57
N MET A 62 6.62 5.60 8.19
CA MET A 62 7.98 5.81 8.70
C MET A 62 8.64 7.03 8.07
N SER A 63 9.49 7.71 8.85
CA SER A 63 10.31 8.82 8.37
C SER A 63 11.51 8.34 7.57
N CYS A 64 12.10 9.19 6.71
CA CYS A 64 13.29 8.83 5.94
C CYS A 64 14.47 8.36 6.80
N ASP A 65 14.63 8.90 8.01
CA ASP A 65 15.63 8.44 8.99
C ASP A 65 15.33 7.03 9.51
N GLU A 66 14.09 6.74 9.90
CA GLU A 66 13.71 5.41 10.38
C GLU A 66 13.82 4.34 9.29
N VAL A 67 13.56 4.71 8.04
CA VAL A 67 13.76 3.84 6.88
C VAL A 67 15.24 3.60 6.62
N ALA A 68 16.08 4.64 6.76
CA ALA A 68 17.53 4.54 6.64
C ALA A 68 18.10 3.56 7.68
N ASP A 69 17.65 3.67 8.93
CA ASP A 69 18.03 2.76 10.02
C ASP A 69 17.54 1.33 9.77
N THR A 70 16.31 1.16 9.27
CA THR A 70 15.70 -0.15 8.99
C THR A 70 16.39 -0.88 7.83
N MET A 71 16.73 -0.14 6.78
CA MET A 71 17.40 -0.69 5.59
C MET A 71 18.93 -0.67 5.70
N GLN A 72 19.49 -0.11 6.78
CA GLN A 72 20.93 0.10 6.99
C GLN A 72 21.62 0.83 5.84
N ILE A 73 21.00 1.90 5.34
CA ILE A 73 21.52 2.77 4.27
C ILE A 73 21.50 4.22 4.69
N SER A 74 22.19 5.09 3.95
CA SER A 74 22.17 6.54 4.22
C SER A 74 20.80 7.16 3.89
N VAL A 75 20.38 8.15 4.70
CA VAL A 75 19.15 8.95 4.45
C VAL A 75 19.15 9.59 3.06
N ALA A 76 20.32 10.01 2.55
CA ALA A 76 20.45 10.52 1.19
C ALA A 76 20.02 9.47 0.14
N THR A 77 20.47 8.22 0.30
CA THR A 77 20.10 7.09 -0.58
C THR A 77 18.61 6.75 -0.48
N VAL A 78 18.02 6.86 0.72
CA VAL A 78 16.57 6.70 0.90
C VAL A 78 15.82 7.76 0.09
N ARG A 79 16.22 9.04 0.20
CA ARG A 79 15.57 10.14 -0.53
C ARG A 79 15.71 9.99 -2.04
N ASP A 80 16.89 9.61 -2.53
CA ASP A 80 17.11 9.35 -3.96
C ASP A 80 16.25 8.21 -4.47
N ARG A 81 16.17 7.10 -3.73
CA ARG A 81 15.29 5.95 -4.06
C ARG A 81 13.82 6.31 -4.04
N LEU A 82 13.39 7.11 -3.07
CA LEU A 82 12.00 7.53 -2.94
C LEU A 82 11.62 8.48 -4.09
N HIS A 83 12.53 9.40 -4.45
CA HIS A 83 12.36 10.27 -5.60
C HIS A 83 12.29 9.50 -6.91
N GLU A 84 13.20 8.55 -7.14
CA GLU A 84 13.22 7.74 -8.36
C GLU A 84 12.01 6.80 -8.44
N GLY A 85 11.63 6.16 -7.32
CA GLY A 85 10.43 5.33 -7.24
C GLY A 85 9.15 6.12 -7.48
N ALA A 86 9.02 7.32 -6.91
CA ALA A 86 7.89 8.21 -7.17
C ALA A 86 7.85 8.66 -8.64
N ARG A 87 9.00 8.96 -9.24
CA ARG A 87 9.10 9.34 -10.65
C ARG A 87 8.66 8.22 -11.59
N ARG A 88 9.05 6.98 -11.30
CA ARG A 88 8.63 5.79 -12.07
C ARG A 88 7.16 5.47 -11.88
N LEU A 89 6.63 5.64 -10.67
CA LEU A 89 5.19 5.53 -10.42
C LEU A 89 4.39 6.54 -11.24
N LEU A 90 4.80 7.81 -11.21
CA LEU A 90 4.17 8.87 -12.00
C LEU A 90 4.28 8.59 -13.49
N ALA A 91 5.40 8.07 -13.98
CA ALA A 91 5.57 7.71 -15.39
C ALA A 91 4.67 6.53 -15.80
N GLY A 92 4.45 5.55 -14.92
CA GLY A 92 3.58 4.40 -15.20
C GLY A 92 2.08 4.70 -15.11
N VAL A 93 1.67 5.65 -14.25
CA VAL A 93 0.26 6.05 -14.07
C VAL A 93 -0.14 7.20 -15.00
N GLY A 94 0.81 8.05 -15.41
CA GLY A 94 0.56 9.21 -16.28
C GLY A 94 0.30 8.88 -17.76
N ASP A 95 0.30 7.59 -18.13
CA ASP A 95 0.00 7.10 -19.48
C ASP A 95 -1.47 6.59 -19.62
N LEU A 96 -2.33 6.94 -18.65
CA LEU A 96 -3.78 6.67 -18.65
C LEU A 96 -4.58 7.86 -19.20
#